data_AF-N8XIY9-F1
#
_entry.id   AF-N8XIY9-F1
#
_cell.length_a   1.000
_cell.length_b   1.000
_cell.length_c   1.000
_cell.angle_alpha   90.00
_cell.angle_beta   90.00
_cell.angle_gamma   90.00
#
_symmetry.space_group_name_H-M   'P 1'
#
loop_
_entity.id
_entity.type
_entity.pdbx_description
1 polymer ?
#
loop_
_entity_poly.entity_id
_entity_poly.type
_entity_poly.pdbx_seq_one_letter_code
_entity_poly.pdbx_strand_id
1 'polypeptide(L)'
;MSALNDYYAALERLKANKPTVLPKGSAINNDTVAMEAGRKRGSIKKSRHAALIEAIEQAAQAAGQNLLSPAQQIEQAKTKTKAVKSDYEQLKEDYEKLLEKCNSLLLENFELRQKV
;
A
#
# COMPACT_ATOMS: atom_id res chain seq x y z
N MET A 1 3.23 5.94 37.53
CA MET A 1 2.53 5.95 36.23
C MET A 1 1.76 4.64 36.09
N SER A 2 0.55 4.67 35.52
CA SER A 2 -0.25 3.46 35.33
C SER A 2 0.36 2.61 34.21
N ALA A 3 0.38 1.28 34.38
CA ALA A 3 0.89 0.35 33.38
C ALA A 3 0.24 0.54 31.99
N LEU A 4 -1.01 1.00 31.96
CA LEU A 4 -1.72 1.31 30.72
C LEU A 4 -1.09 2.48 29.95
N ASN A 5 -0.68 3.52 30.68
CA ASN A 5 -0.05 4.70 30.08
C ASN A 5 1.34 4.35 29.52
N ASP A 6 2.08 3.48 30.20
CA ASP A 6 3.37 2.98 29.74
C ASP A 6 3.21 2.21 28.42
N TYR A 7 2.14 1.41 28.27
CA TYR A 7 1.86 0.69 27.03
C TYR A 7 1.48 1.61 25.87
N TYR A 8 0.65 2.63 26.11
CA TYR A 8 0.32 3.61 25.06
C TYR A 8 1.54 4.43 24.65
N ALA A 9 2.38 4.84 25.60
CA ALA A 9 3.63 5.53 25.31
C ALA A 9 4.58 4.63 24.47
N ALA A 10 4.67 3.35 24.80
CA ALA A 10 5.44 2.38 24.02
C ALA A 10 4.90 2.21 22.59
N LEU A 11 3.57 2.16 22.42
CA LEU A 11 2.93 2.08 21.11
C LEU A 11 3.26 3.30 20.23
N GLU A 12 3.20 4.52 20.80
CA GLU A 12 3.54 5.75 20.07
C GLU A 12 5.03 5.80 19.69
N ARG A 13 5.93 5.32 20.54
CA ARG A 13 7.37 5.20 20.21
C ARG A 13 7.61 4.25 19.05
N LEU A 14 6.91 3.11 19.03
CA LEU A 14 7.00 2.13 17.95
C LEU A 14 6.43 2.69 16.64
N LYS A 15 5.28 3.40 16.69
CA LYS A 15 4.71 4.12 15.53
C LYS A 15 5.67 5.18 14.98
N ALA A 16 6.37 5.90 15.86
CA ALA A 16 7.33 6.93 15.49
C ALA A 16 8.71 6.39 15.06
N ASN A 17 8.90 5.06 14.97
CA ASN A 17 10.19 4.41 14.71
C ASN A 17 11.31 4.84 15.67
N LYS A 18 10.97 5.20 16.91
CA LYS A 18 11.90 5.57 17.98
C LYS A 18 11.79 4.61 19.18
N PRO A 19 12.04 3.30 18.99
CA PRO A 19 12.11 2.39 20.13
C PRO A 19 13.34 2.69 20.99
N THR A 20 13.16 2.51 22.30
CA THR A 20 14.16 2.75 23.34
C THR A 20 14.77 1.44 23.82
N VAL A 21 13.98 0.36 23.86
CA VAL A 21 14.40 -0.96 24.34
C VAL A 21 14.65 -1.91 23.17
N LEU A 22 13.79 -1.87 22.15
CA LEU A 22 13.91 -2.71 20.96
C LEU A 22 14.76 -2.05 19.85
N PRO A 23 15.34 -2.85 18.93
CA PRO A 23 15.98 -2.31 17.75
C PRO A 23 14.97 -1.62 16.82
N LYS A 24 15.46 -0.59 16.11
CA LYS A 24 14.69 0.16 15.10
C LYS A 24 14.19 -0.80 14.02
N GLY A 25 12.93 -0.65 13.62
CA GLY A 25 12.28 -1.53 12.64
C GLY A 25 11.67 -2.82 13.22
N SER A 26 11.57 -2.94 14.54
CA SER A 26 10.86 -4.07 15.17
C SER A 26 9.37 -4.05 14.82
N ALA A 27 8.81 -5.23 14.55
CA ALA A 27 7.38 -5.38 14.25
C ALA A 27 6.52 -4.90 15.44
N ILE A 28 5.42 -4.22 15.13
CA ILE A 28 4.43 -3.80 16.14
C ILE A 28 3.56 -5.02 16.47
N ASN A 29 3.72 -5.56 17.68
CA ASN A 29 2.91 -6.65 18.21
C ASN A 29 2.74 -6.50 19.72
N ASN A 30 1.85 -7.27 20.32
CA ASN A 30 1.55 -7.17 21.75
C ASN A 30 2.80 -7.40 22.63
N ASP A 31 3.69 -8.30 22.21
CA ASP A 31 4.89 -8.63 22.97
C ASP A 31 5.98 -7.57 22.82
N THR A 32 6.12 -6.94 21.66
CA THR A 32 7.08 -5.86 21.42
C THR A 32 6.65 -4.60 22.12
N VAL A 33 5.35 -4.28 22.14
CA VAL A 33 4.81 -3.17 22.93
C VAL A 33 5.01 -3.43 24.42
N ALA A 34 4.79 -4.67 24.91
CA ALA A 34 5.03 -5.02 26.31
C ALA A 34 6.52 -4.90 26.69
N MET A 35 7.42 -5.39 25.84
CA MET A 35 8.87 -5.29 26.05
C MET A 35 9.37 -3.84 26.00
N GLU A 36 8.86 -3.04 25.07
CA GLU A 36 9.18 -1.62 24.95
C GLU A 36 8.69 -0.79 26.16
N ALA A 37 7.59 -1.22 26.78
CA ALA A 37 7.11 -0.69 28.05
C ALA A 37 7.88 -1.24 29.28
N GLY A 38 8.95 -2.02 29.07
CA GLY A 38 9.78 -2.59 30.14
C GLY A 38 9.12 -3.76 30.89
N ARG A 39 8.16 -4.45 30.27
CA ARG A 39 7.46 -5.61 30.85
C ARG A 39 7.83 -6.90 30.12
N LYS A 40 7.49 -8.05 30.72
CA LYS A 40 7.70 -9.36 30.09
C LYS A 40 6.72 -9.57 28.93
N ARG A 41 7.13 -10.39 27.95
CA ARG A 41 6.24 -10.90 26.90
C ARG A 41 4.98 -11.54 27.51
N GLY A 42 3.82 -11.33 26.90
CA GLY A 42 2.52 -11.81 27.41
C GLY A 42 1.92 -10.99 28.57
N SER A 43 2.50 -9.85 28.95
CA SER A 43 1.93 -8.98 30.01
C SER A 43 0.60 -8.32 29.58
N ILE A 44 0.41 -8.12 28.27
CA ILE A 44 -0.82 -7.58 27.68
C ILE A 44 -1.79 -8.75 27.45
N LYS A 45 -2.80 -8.89 28.33
CA LYS A 45 -3.85 -9.91 28.21
C LYS A 45 -5.15 -9.31 27.68
N LYS A 46 -5.83 -10.05 26.80
CA LYS A 46 -7.11 -9.66 26.16
C LYS A 46 -8.20 -9.26 27.16
N SER A 47 -8.28 -9.97 28.28
CA SER A 47 -9.27 -9.69 29.33
C SER A 47 -9.10 -8.32 30.02
N ARG A 48 -7.88 -7.77 30.06
CA ARG A 48 -7.58 -6.52 30.78
C ARG A 48 -7.32 -5.33 29.87
N HIS A 49 -6.94 -5.58 28.62
CA HIS A 49 -6.41 -4.56 27.72
C HIS A 49 -6.99 -4.71 26.30
N ALA A 50 -8.29 -4.96 26.18
CA ALA A 50 -8.96 -5.13 24.88
C ALA A 50 -8.76 -3.92 23.94
N ALA A 51 -9.02 -2.71 24.43
CA ALA A 51 -8.86 -1.47 23.66
C ALA A 51 -7.41 -1.20 23.21
N LEU A 52 -6.43 -1.61 24.03
CA LEU A 52 -5.02 -1.47 23.67
C LEU A 52 -4.64 -2.47 22.58
N ILE A 53 -5.11 -3.71 22.66
CA ILE A 53 -4.83 -4.73 21.63
C ILE A 53 -5.39 -4.30 20.29
N GLU A 54 -6.60 -3.73 20.26
CA GLU A 54 -7.20 -3.18 19.04
C GLU A 54 -6.34 -2.04 18.47
N ALA A 55 -5.88 -1.10 19.31
CA ALA A 55 -4.98 -0.03 18.88
C ALA A 55 -3.63 -0.56 18.36
N ILE A 56 -3.08 -1.62 18.99
CA ILE A 56 -1.84 -2.29 18.55
C ILE A 56 -2.06 -2.97 17.20
N GLU A 57 -3.20 -3.66 17.02
CA GLU A 57 -3.54 -4.33 15.77
C GLU A 57 -3.73 -3.33 14.63
N GLN A 58 -4.43 -2.21 14.89
CA GLN A 58 -4.55 -1.12 13.92
C GLN A 58 -3.19 -0.51 13.56
N ALA A 59 -2.34 -0.26 14.56
CA ALA A 59 -0.98 0.25 14.32
C ALA A 59 -0.10 -0.76 13.58
N ALA A 60 -0.23 -2.05 13.88
CA ALA A 60 0.47 -3.13 13.19
C ALA A 60 -0.02 -3.29 11.76
N GLN A 61 -1.32 -3.11 11.50
CA GLN A 61 -1.88 -3.05 10.15
C GLN A 61 -1.40 -1.82 9.39
N ALA A 62 -1.37 -0.63 10.01
CA ALA A 62 -0.87 0.59 9.37
C ALA A 62 0.65 0.52 9.07
N ALA A 63 1.43 -0.08 9.98
CA ALA A 63 2.85 -0.33 9.79
C ALA A 63 3.11 -1.48 8.80
N GLY A 64 2.26 -2.52 8.82
CA GLY A 64 2.31 -3.68 7.93
C GLY A 64 1.81 -3.38 6.51
N GLN A 65 0.89 -2.44 6.33
CA GLN A 65 0.52 -1.89 5.03
C GLN A 65 1.70 -1.14 4.39
N ASN A 66 2.61 -0.59 5.19
CA ASN A 66 3.90 -0.07 4.71
C ASN A 66 4.97 -1.16 4.51
N LEU A 67 4.73 -2.39 4.99
CA LEU A 67 5.60 -3.55 4.85
C LEU A 67 4.85 -4.69 4.15
N LEU A 68 4.25 -4.42 2.98
CA LEU A 68 3.90 -5.49 2.05
C LEU A 68 5.16 -6.35 1.88
N SER A 69 5.05 -7.66 2.12
CA SER A 69 6.16 -8.58 1.90
C SER A 69 6.75 -8.33 0.51
N PRO A 70 8.09 -8.36 0.31
CA PRO A 70 8.70 -8.16 -0.99
C PRO A 70 8.03 -8.99 -2.10
N ALA A 71 7.54 -10.19 -1.76
CA ALA A 71 6.78 -11.05 -2.67
C ALA A 71 5.44 -10.43 -3.14
N GLN A 72 4.67 -9.84 -2.22
CA GLN A 72 3.38 -9.21 -2.52
C GLN A 72 3.56 -7.87 -3.27
N GLN A 73 4.63 -7.12 -3.00
CA GLN A 73 4.97 -5.92 -3.76
C GLN A 73 5.35 -6.27 -5.21
N ILE A 74 6.13 -7.33 -5.42
CA ILE A 74 6.49 -7.82 -6.75
C ILE A 74 5.25 -8.27 -7.51
N GLU A 75 4.31 -8.96 -6.85
CA GLU A 75 3.08 -9.41 -7.49
C GLU A 75 2.19 -8.24 -7.92
N GLN A 76 1.99 -7.24 -7.06
CA GLN A 76 1.28 -6.01 -7.42
C GLN A 76 1.99 -5.19 -8.49
N ALA A 77 3.33 -5.13 -8.48
CA ALA A 77 4.09 -4.46 -9.53
C ALA A 77 3.93 -5.17 -10.88
N LYS A 78 3.90 -6.52 -10.89
CA LYS A 78 3.68 -7.32 -12.09
C LYS A 78 2.27 -7.14 -12.65
N THR A 79 1.24 -7.09 -11.81
CA THR A 79 -0.14 -6.89 -12.29
C THR A 79 -0.32 -5.48 -12.86
N LYS A 80 0.22 -4.45 -12.19
CA LYS A 80 0.21 -3.07 -12.70
C LYS A 80 0.94 -2.93 -14.03
N THR A 81 2.10 -3.57 -14.18
CA THR A 81 2.88 -3.53 -15.43
C THR A 81 2.14 -4.20 -16.59
N LYS A 82 1.45 -5.31 -16.32
CA LYS A 82 0.62 -6.00 -17.33
C LYS A 82 -0.57 -5.16 -17.78
N ALA A 83 -1.24 -4.49 -16.84
CA ALA A 83 -2.36 -3.60 -17.15
C ALA A 83 -1.90 -2.43 -18.03
N VAL A 84 -0.85 -1.72 -17.63
CA VAL A 84 -0.30 -0.59 -18.41
C VAL A 84 0.13 -1.02 -19.81
N LYS A 85 0.74 -2.20 -19.96
CA LYS A 85 1.11 -2.72 -21.28
C LYS A 85 -0.12 -3.01 -22.14
N SER A 86 -1.15 -3.63 -21.58
CA SER A 86 -2.41 -3.89 -22.28
C SER A 86 -3.09 -2.60 -22.73
N ASP A 87 -3.17 -1.61 -21.85
CA ASP A 87 -3.79 -0.31 -22.16
C ASP A 87 -3.02 0.43 -23.27
N TYR A 88 -1.69 0.34 -23.26
CA TYR A 88 -0.85 0.92 -24.32
C TYR A 88 -1.07 0.22 -25.67
N GLU A 89 -1.18 -1.11 -25.68
CA GLU A 89 -1.42 -1.88 -26.89
C GLU A 89 -2.79 -1.55 -27.51
N GLN A 90 -3.83 -1.44 -26.67
CA GLN A 90 -5.16 -1.02 -27.08
C GLN A 90 -5.17 0.41 -27.64
N LEU A 91 -4.53 1.35 -26.94
CA LEU A 91 -4.45 2.75 -27.38
C LEU A 91 -3.75 2.87 -28.73
N LYS A 92 -2.71 2.06 -28.96
CA LYS A 92 -2.01 2.02 -30.24
C LYS A 92 -2.90 1.50 -31.37
N GLU A 93 -3.64 0.41 -31.12
CA GLU A 93 -4.56 -0.16 -32.10
C GLU A 93 -5.69 0.82 -32.48
N ASP A 94 -6.24 1.52 -31.49
CA ASP A 94 -7.27 2.54 -31.72
C ASP A 94 -6.73 3.74 -32.50
N TYR A 95 -5.49 4.14 -32.22
CA TYR A 95 -4.82 5.20 -32.97
C TYR A 95 -4.61 4.83 -34.45
N GLU A 96 -4.16 3.61 -34.73
CA GLU A 96 -3.99 3.11 -36.10
C GLU A 96 -5.32 3.09 -36.86
N LYS A 97 -6.39 2.57 -36.24
CA LYS A 97 -7.75 2.59 -36.82
C LYS A 97 -8.25 4.01 -37.10
N LEU A 98 -7.98 4.95 -36.20
CA LEU A 98 -8.38 6.34 -36.38
C LEU A 98 -7.61 6.99 -37.53
N LEU A 99 -6.31 6.70 -37.65
CA LEU A 99 -5.47 7.21 -38.73
C LEU A 99 -5.95 6.71 -40.10
N GLU A 100 -6.27 5.42 -40.23
CA GLU A 100 -6.85 4.85 -41.45
C GLU A 100 -8.16 5.53 -41.82
N LYS A 101 -9.04 5.76 -40.83
CA LYS A 101 -10.31 6.44 -41.05
C LYS A 101 -10.13 7.88 -41.51
N CYS A 102 -9.19 8.62 -40.92
CA CYS A 102 -8.83 9.97 -41.35
C CYS A 102 -8.31 9.99 -42.78
N ASN A 103 -7.45 9.05 -43.16
CA ASN A 103 -6.93 8.96 -44.52
C ASN A 103 -8.03 8.65 -45.54
N SER A 104 -8.94 7.74 -45.22
CA SER A 104 -10.09 7.42 -46.06
C SER A 104 -10.99 8.64 -46.28
N LEU A 105 -11.33 9.37 -45.20
CA LEU A 105 -12.14 10.59 -45.27
C LEU A 105 -11.43 11.71 -46.06
N LEU A 106 -10.11 11.81 -45.96
CA LEU A 106 -9.32 12.78 -46.71
C LEU A 106 -9.37 12.48 -48.21
N LEU A 107 -9.24 11.20 -48.59
CA LEU A 107 -9.34 10.75 -49.97
C LEU A 107 -10.73 11.02 -50.54
N GLU A 108 -11.78 10.66 -49.80
CA GLU A 108 -13.17 10.94 -50.20
C GLU A 108 -13.40 12.44 -50.42
N ASN A 109 -12.95 13.29 -49.48
CA ASN A 109 -13.04 14.74 -49.62
C ASN A 109 -12.30 15.26 -50.86
N PHE A 110 -11.14 14.70 -51.16
CA PHE A 110 -10.36 15.08 -52.33
C PHE A 110 -11.08 14.71 -53.64
N GLU A 111 -11.61 13.48 -53.73
CA GLU A 111 -12.39 13.03 -54.89
C GLU A 111 -13.66 13.86 -55.09
N LEU A 112 -14.37 14.19 -54.01
CA LEU A 112 -15.57 15.04 -54.07
C LEU A 112 -15.22 16.45 -54.57
N ARG A 113 -14.10 17.01 -54.14
CA ARG A 113 -13.63 18.33 -54.59
C ARG A 113 -13.18 18.36 -56.05
N GLN A 114 -12.76 17.24 -56.63
CA GLN A 114 -12.43 17.15 -58.07
C GLN A 114 -13.66 17.04 -58.97
N LYS A 115 -14.81 16.62 -58.43
CA LYS A 115 -16.06 16.43 -59.19
C LYS A 115 -16.93 17.70 -59.25
N VAL A 116 -16.49 18.79 -58.61
CA VAL A 116 -17.12 20.12 -58.64
C VAL A 116 -16.32 21.01 -59.58
#